data_AF-A0A6G8G1A5-F1
#
_entry.id   AF-A0A6G8G1A5-F1
#
_cell.length_a   1.000
_cell.length_b   1.000
_cell.length_c   1.000
_cell.angle_alpha   90.00
_cell.angle_beta   90.00
_cell.angle_gamma   90.00
#
_symmetry.space_group_name_H-M   'P 1'
#
loop_
_entity.id
_entity.type
_entity.pdbx_description
1 polymer ?
#
loop_
_entity_poly.entity_id
_entity_poly.type
_entity_poly.pdbx_seq_one_letter_code
_entity_poly.pdbx_strand_id
1 'polypeptide(L)'
;MPDQRAKQSMKPPFPVETVGVEELDLDLRNSRFPRDAQSQDDALHLMMTTAGEECMQLLRDITRTGELNSTDLSIVVDKAGRYVALEGNRRLTCLRIWHDPTILAADEDVESAYLRRAQRLIADSAYTAPSEVRVAIAPSEAEADPWVERKHAGGAGGAGTVEWGRR
;
A
#
# COMPACT_ATOMS: atom_id res chain seq x y z
N MET A 1 15.17 33.46 35.77
CA MET A 1 15.92 32.67 34.77
C MET A 1 14.92 32.03 33.85
N PRO A 2 14.90 32.32 32.54
CA PRO A 2 14.01 31.61 31.63
C PRO A 2 14.55 30.18 31.47
N ASP A 3 13.69 29.21 31.74
CA ASP A 3 13.91 27.78 31.53
C ASP A 3 14.12 27.54 30.03
N GLN A 4 15.38 27.50 29.60
CA GLN A 4 15.74 27.09 28.23
C GLN A 4 15.49 25.60 28.12
N ARG A 5 14.26 25.21 27.77
CA ARG A 5 13.96 23.83 27.36
C ARG A 5 14.98 23.42 26.29
N ALA A 6 15.84 22.46 26.63
CA ALA A 6 16.82 21.92 25.70
C ALA A 6 16.10 21.44 24.44
N LYS A 7 16.56 21.90 23.26
CA LYS A 7 16.02 21.45 21.99
C LYS A 7 16.28 19.96 21.83
N GLN A 8 15.26 19.20 21.46
CA GLN A 8 15.42 17.79 21.12
C GLN A 8 16.01 17.66 19.71
N SER A 9 16.86 16.66 19.51
CA SER A 9 17.37 16.28 18.18
C SER A 9 16.23 15.80 17.28
N MET A 10 16.38 16.00 15.98
CA MET A 10 15.44 15.47 15.00
C MET A 10 15.36 13.94 15.10
N LYS A 11 14.15 13.38 15.08
CA LYS A 11 13.97 11.93 15.02
C LYS A 11 14.52 11.38 13.69
N PRO A 12 15.20 10.23 13.69
CA PRO A 12 15.64 9.60 12.44
C PRO A 12 14.42 9.18 11.59
N PRO A 13 14.58 9.03 10.26
CA PRO A 13 13.57 8.41 9.43
C PRO A 13 13.36 6.95 9.82
N PHE A 14 12.21 6.38 9.43
CA PHE A 14 11.99 4.95 9.58
C PHE A 14 13.05 4.15 8.80
N PRO A 15 13.57 3.05 9.36
CA PRO A 15 14.45 2.15 8.62
C PRO A 15 13.73 1.64 7.37
N VAL A 16 14.48 1.55 6.28
CA VAL A 16 14.00 1.01 5.01
C VAL A 16 14.64 -0.33 4.78
N GLU A 17 13.82 -1.36 4.62
CA GLU A 17 14.24 -2.74 4.44
C GLU A 17 13.57 -3.34 3.20
N THR A 18 14.19 -4.38 2.67
CA THR A 18 13.60 -5.21 1.61
C THR A 18 12.94 -6.42 2.28
N VAL A 19 11.65 -6.61 2.04
CA VAL A 19 10.83 -7.67 2.65
C VAL A 19 10.12 -8.48 1.57
N GLY A 20 9.86 -9.76 1.83
CA GLY A 20 9.06 -10.61 0.96
C GLY A 20 7.63 -10.09 0.82
N VAL A 21 7.07 -10.16 -0.38
CA VAL A 21 5.66 -9.77 -0.62
C VAL A 21 4.71 -10.67 0.17
N GLU A 22 5.08 -11.93 0.34
CA GLU A 22 4.41 -12.92 1.16
C GLU A 22 4.47 -12.61 2.66
N GLU A 23 5.47 -11.86 3.13
CA GLU A 23 5.66 -11.43 4.52
C GLU A 23 4.77 -10.24 4.92
N LEU A 24 4.22 -9.56 3.91
CA LEU A 24 3.36 -8.40 4.08
C LEU A 24 1.90 -8.81 4.24
N ASP A 25 1.18 -8.10 5.09
CA ASP A 25 -0.26 -8.21 5.32
C ASP A 25 -0.98 -6.90 5.01
N LEU A 26 -2.19 -7.01 4.45
CA LEU A 26 -3.10 -5.88 4.35
C LEU A 26 -3.52 -5.45 5.75
N ASP A 27 -3.64 -4.14 5.97
CA ASP A 27 -4.23 -3.62 7.20
C ASP A 27 -5.73 -3.90 7.20
N LEU A 28 -6.18 -4.63 8.22
CA LEU A 28 -7.58 -5.00 8.38
C LEU A 28 -8.45 -3.79 8.77
N ARG A 29 -7.86 -2.72 9.32
CA ARG A 29 -8.54 -1.49 9.73
C ARG A 29 -8.31 -0.35 8.74
N ASN A 30 -8.27 -0.69 7.44
CA ASN A 30 -7.98 0.28 6.39
C ASN A 30 -9.09 1.34 6.30
N SER A 31 -8.71 2.62 6.28
CA SER A 31 -9.66 3.75 6.17
C SER A 31 -10.51 3.76 4.90
N ARG A 32 -10.12 3.00 3.87
CA ARG A 32 -10.93 2.82 2.64
C ARG A 32 -12.06 1.83 2.85
N PHE A 33 -11.94 0.90 3.79
CA PHE A 33 -12.93 -0.15 3.93
C PHE A 33 -14.20 0.39 4.61
N PRO A 34 -15.39 -0.03 4.17
CA PRO A 34 -16.65 0.38 4.80
C PRO A 34 -16.81 -0.20 6.23
N ARG A 35 -15.98 -1.18 6.59
CA ARG A 35 -15.89 -1.85 7.89
C ARG A 35 -14.51 -2.46 8.04
N ASP A 36 -14.13 -2.80 9.27
CA ASP A 36 -12.93 -3.59 9.50
C ASP A 36 -13.06 -4.97 8.82
N ALA A 37 -11.98 -5.39 8.17
CA ALA A 37 -11.84 -6.71 7.60
C ALA A 37 -11.65 -7.75 8.70
N GLN A 38 -12.22 -8.93 8.51
CA GLN A 38 -12.15 -10.04 9.45
C GLN A 38 -10.99 -11.01 9.14
N SER A 39 -10.44 -10.94 7.93
CA SER A 39 -9.33 -11.76 7.45
C SER A 39 -8.59 -11.06 6.30
N GLN A 40 -7.47 -11.64 5.84
CA GLN A 40 -6.75 -11.15 4.67
C GLN A 40 -7.58 -11.27 3.38
N ASP A 41 -8.37 -12.35 3.24
CA ASP A 41 -9.26 -12.55 2.09
C ASP A 41 -10.39 -11.52 2.08
N ASP A 42 -10.95 -11.24 3.26
CA ASP A 42 -11.96 -10.21 3.43
C ASP A 42 -11.39 -8.81 3.16
N ALA A 43 -10.15 -8.54 3.57
CA ALA A 43 -9.46 -7.28 3.25
C ALA A 43 -9.21 -7.13 1.73
N LEU A 44 -8.87 -8.22 1.03
CA LEU A 44 -8.75 -8.24 -0.43
C LEU A 44 -10.10 -7.94 -1.08
N HIS A 45 -11.17 -8.61 -0.64
CA HIS A 45 -12.52 -8.39 -1.15
C HIS A 45 -12.99 -6.95 -0.93
N LEU A 46 -12.83 -6.39 0.27
CA LEU A 46 -13.17 -5.00 0.57
C LEU A 46 -12.36 -4.02 -0.27
N MET A 47 -11.07 -4.28 -0.51
CA MET A 47 -10.25 -3.46 -1.39
C MET A 47 -10.75 -3.48 -2.83
N MET A 48 -11.05 -4.68 -3.36
CA MET A 48 -11.47 -4.84 -4.76
C MET A 48 -12.88 -4.32 -5.02
N THR A 49 -13.78 -4.40 -4.03
CA THR A 49 -15.13 -3.82 -4.13
C THR A 49 -15.12 -2.30 -3.96
N THR A 50 -14.21 -1.75 -3.15
CA THR A 50 -14.14 -0.30 -2.91
C THR A 50 -13.33 0.46 -3.97
N ALA A 51 -12.20 -0.12 -4.41
CA ALA A 51 -11.20 0.56 -5.24
C ALA A 51 -10.64 -0.34 -6.35
N GLY A 52 -11.44 -1.30 -6.82
CA GLY A 52 -11.00 -2.30 -7.79
C GLY A 52 -10.56 -1.72 -9.13
N GLU A 53 -11.24 -0.69 -9.64
CA GLU A 53 -10.82 -0.02 -10.87
C GLU A 53 -9.48 0.71 -10.73
N GLU A 54 -9.24 1.40 -9.62
CA GLU A 54 -7.95 2.01 -9.31
C GLU A 54 -6.86 0.95 -9.14
N CYS A 55 -7.17 -0.19 -8.52
CA CYS A 55 -6.25 -1.32 -8.44
C CYS A 55 -5.91 -1.84 -9.84
N MET A 56 -6.89 -1.99 -10.74
CA MET A 56 -6.64 -2.42 -12.12
C MET A 56 -5.85 -1.40 -12.93
N GLN A 57 -6.00 -0.11 -12.66
CA GLN A 57 -5.17 0.93 -13.28
C GLN A 57 -3.73 0.87 -12.78
N LEU A 58 -3.53 0.72 -11.46
CA LEU A 58 -2.20 0.55 -10.87
C LEU A 58 -1.54 -0.74 -11.37
N LEU A 59 -2.26 -1.86 -11.38
CA LEU A 59 -1.77 -3.14 -11.90
C LEU A 59 -1.32 -3.00 -13.36
N ARG A 60 -2.13 -2.35 -14.21
CA ARG A 60 -1.76 -2.07 -15.60
C ARG A 60 -0.46 -1.27 -15.70
N ASP A 61 -0.30 -0.26 -14.85
CA ASP A 61 0.89 0.58 -14.89
C ASP A 61 2.14 -0.21 -14.51
N ILE A 62 2.11 -0.89 -13.35
CA ILE A 62 3.26 -1.64 -12.84
C ILE A 62 3.61 -2.84 -13.73
N THR A 63 2.63 -3.51 -14.35
CA THR A 63 2.91 -4.61 -15.29
C THR A 63 3.47 -4.12 -16.63
N ARG A 64 3.19 -2.86 -17.02
CA ARG A 64 3.73 -2.25 -18.24
C ARG A 64 5.12 -1.67 -18.03
N THR A 65 5.36 -1.03 -16.89
CA THR A 65 6.63 -0.37 -16.59
C THR A 65 7.65 -1.34 -15.99
N GLY A 66 7.19 -2.35 -15.24
CA GLY A 66 8.06 -3.19 -14.42
C GLY A 66 8.57 -2.46 -13.16
N GLU A 67 7.99 -1.31 -12.83
CA GLU A 67 8.50 -0.40 -11.81
C GLU A 67 7.44 -0.05 -10.77
N LEU A 68 7.89 0.03 -9.51
CA LEU A 68 7.16 0.71 -8.44
C LEU A 68 7.68 2.14 -8.29
N ASN A 69 6.84 3.04 -7.77
CA ASN A 69 7.27 4.40 -7.50
C ASN A 69 8.41 4.42 -6.46
N SER A 70 9.61 4.77 -6.92
CA SER A 70 10.84 4.76 -6.11
C SER A 70 10.86 5.82 -5.00
N THR A 71 10.00 6.84 -5.07
CA THR A 71 9.91 7.90 -4.05
C THR A 71 8.80 7.66 -3.03
N ASP A 72 7.96 6.64 -3.24
CA ASP A 72 6.75 6.40 -2.47
C ASP A 72 6.76 5.00 -1.85
N LEU A 73 7.59 4.82 -0.82
CA LEU A 73 7.66 3.55 -0.08
C LEU A 73 6.37 3.29 0.70
N SER A 74 5.97 2.02 0.76
CA SER A 74 4.92 1.56 1.67
C SER A 74 5.40 1.71 3.12
N ILE A 75 4.52 2.13 4.02
CA ILE A 75 4.82 2.21 5.45
C ILE A 75 4.17 1.00 6.12
N VAL A 76 4.97 0.24 6.87
CA VAL A 76 4.54 -0.99 7.54
C VAL A 76 4.85 -0.93 9.03
N VAL A 77 4.22 -1.79 9.80
CA VAL A 77 4.60 -2.09 11.19
C VAL A 77 4.82 -3.59 11.33
N ASP A 78 5.88 -3.99 12.04
CA ASP A 78 6.10 -5.39 12.39
C ASP A 78 5.11 -5.81 13.49
N LYS A 79 4.34 -6.86 13.21
CA LYS A 79 3.48 -7.58 14.15
C LYS A 79 3.89 -9.04 14.18
N ALA A 80 4.81 -9.36 15.09
CA ALA A 80 5.26 -10.72 15.37
C ALA A 80 5.85 -11.45 14.14
N GLY A 81 6.71 -10.76 13.38
CA GLY A 81 7.38 -11.31 12.20
C GLY A 81 6.55 -11.23 10.92
N ARG A 82 5.43 -10.49 10.96
CA ARG A 82 4.59 -10.14 9.80
C ARG A 82 4.56 -8.64 9.66
N TYR A 83 4.60 -8.12 8.44
CA TYR A 83 4.60 -6.68 8.20
C TYR A 83 3.22 -6.19 7.77
N VAL A 84 2.50 -5.48 8.63
CA VAL A 84 1.17 -4.93 8.28
C VAL A 84 1.33 -3.58 7.57
N ALA A 85 0.81 -3.47 6.36
CA ALA A 85 0.89 -2.25 5.56
C ALA A 85 -0.09 -1.18 6.07
N LEU A 86 0.41 -0.14 6.72
CA LEU A 86 -0.40 1.02 7.15
C LEU A 86 -0.62 2.00 6.00
N GLU A 87 0.33 2.08 5.07
CA GLU A 87 0.19 2.78 3.80
C GLU A 87 0.70 1.93 2.65
N GLY A 88 0.03 2.05 1.48
CA GLY A 88 0.37 1.27 0.30
C GLY A 88 -0.45 -0.02 0.14
N ASN A 89 -1.57 -0.16 0.84
CA ASN A 89 -2.45 -1.34 0.75
C ASN A 89 -2.88 -1.66 -0.69
N ARG A 90 -3.27 -0.66 -1.50
CA ARG A 90 -3.59 -0.88 -2.93
C ARG A 90 -2.41 -1.44 -3.72
N ARG A 91 -1.18 -0.99 -3.42
CA ARG A 91 0.04 -1.50 -4.05
C ARG A 91 0.26 -2.96 -3.67
N LEU A 92 0.16 -3.29 -2.38
CA LEU A 92 0.26 -4.67 -1.91
C LEU A 92 -0.80 -5.57 -2.56
N THR A 93 -2.06 -5.11 -2.65
CA THR A 93 -3.13 -5.80 -3.37
C THR A 93 -2.75 -6.09 -4.82
N CYS A 94 -2.24 -5.09 -5.56
CA CYS A 94 -1.82 -5.29 -6.95
C CYS A 94 -0.65 -6.26 -7.09
N LEU A 95 0.32 -6.22 -6.16
CA LEU A 95 1.45 -7.15 -6.16
C LEU A 95 1.00 -8.59 -5.91
N ARG A 96 0.08 -8.80 -4.96
CA ARG A 96 -0.52 -10.13 -4.71
C ARG A 96 -1.28 -10.64 -5.93
N ILE A 97 -2.10 -9.80 -6.57
CA ILE A 97 -2.81 -10.15 -7.81
C ILE A 97 -1.83 -10.48 -8.95
N TRP A 98 -0.74 -9.73 -9.09
CA TRP A 98 0.27 -10.00 -10.11
C TRP A 98 0.96 -11.34 -9.88
N HIS A 99 1.27 -11.67 -8.62
CA HIS A 99 1.86 -12.95 -8.26
C HIS A 99 0.88 -14.13 -8.50
N ASP A 100 -0.37 -13.98 -8.10
CA ASP A 100 -1.42 -14.96 -8.30
C ASP A 100 -2.78 -14.29 -8.54
N PRO A 101 -3.27 -14.21 -9.79
CA PRO A 101 -4.57 -13.61 -10.06
C PRO A 101 -5.74 -14.47 -9.57
N THR A 102 -5.54 -15.76 -9.26
CA THR A 102 -6.62 -16.66 -8.83
C THR A 102 -7.20 -16.31 -7.46
N ILE A 103 -6.49 -15.49 -6.68
CA ILE A 103 -7.01 -14.93 -5.42
C ILE A 103 -8.28 -14.09 -5.62
N LEU A 104 -8.53 -13.59 -6.84
CA LEU A 104 -9.75 -12.87 -7.18
C LEU A 104 -10.97 -13.80 -7.36
N ALA A 105 -10.76 -15.11 -7.50
CA ALA A 105 -11.82 -16.11 -7.66
C ALA A 105 -12.44 -16.55 -6.32
N ALA A 106 -11.98 -16.00 -5.19
CA ALA A 106 -12.55 -16.29 -3.87
C ALA A 106 -13.95 -15.67 -3.67
N ASP A 107 -14.34 -14.71 -4.50
CA ASP A 107 -15.62 -14.00 -4.46
C ASP A 107 -16.17 -13.79 -5.88
N GLU A 108 -17.44 -14.12 -6.11
CA GLU A 108 -18.05 -14.17 -7.44
C GLU A 108 -18.16 -12.77 -8.10
N ASP A 109 -18.47 -11.74 -7.31
CA ASP A 109 -18.60 -10.37 -7.80
C ASP A 109 -17.23 -9.81 -8.21
N VAL A 110 -16.21 -10.02 -7.36
CA VAL A 110 -14.82 -9.63 -7.67
C VAL A 110 -14.28 -10.42 -8.85
N GLU A 111 -14.54 -11.72 -8.91
CA GLU A 111 -14.09 -12.59 -10.00
C GLU A 111 -14.64 -12.11 -11.34
N SER A 112 -15.96 -11.97 -11.43
CA SER A 112 -16.66 -11.61 -12.65
C SER A 112 -16.24 -10.23 -13.18
N ALA A 113 -15.94 -9.30 -12.27
CA ALA A 113 -15.49 -7.94 -12.59
C ALA A 113 -14.02 -7.88 -13.05
N TYR A 114 -13.10 -8.57 -12.36
CA TYR A 114 -11.67 -8.24 -12.46
C TYR A 114 -10.76 -9.38 -12.92
N LEU A 115 -11.10 -10.65 -12.70
CA LEU A 115 -10.16 -11.77 -12.92
C LEU A 115 -9.60 -11.82 -14.34
N ARG A 116 -10.47 -11.83 -15.35
CA ARG A 116 -10.05 -11.89 -16.78
C ARG A 116 -9.18 -10.69 -17.17
N ARG A 117 -9.47 -9.51 -16.62
CA ARG A 117 -8.71 -8.29 -16.89
C ARG A 117 -7.32 -8.37 -16.25
N ALA A 118 -7.23 -8.80 -14.99
CA ALA A 118 -5.96 -9.00 -14.31
C ALA A 118 -5.09 -10.02 -15.04
N GLN A 119 -5.63 -11.19 -15.38
CA GLN A 119 -4.93 -12.23 -16.14
C GLN A 119 -4.34 -11.71 -17.46
N ARG A 120 -5.12 -10.93 -18.21
CA ARG A 120 -4.63 -10.31 -19.45
C ARG A 120 -3.50 -9.32 -19.19
N LEU A 121 -3.64 -8.43 -18.20
CA LEU A 121 -2.60 -7.45 -17.86
C LEU A 121 -1.28 -8.11 -17.45
N ILE A 122 -1.36 -9.25 -16.77
CA ILE A 122 -0.20 -10.03 -16.33
C ILE A 122 0.41 -10.79 -17.51
N ALA A 123 -0.41 -11.45 -18.33
CA ALA A 123 0.05 -12.19 -19.50
C ALA A 123 0.69 -11.29 -20.58
N ASP A 124 0.20 -10.06 -20.73
CA ASP A 124 0.75 -9.07 -21.67
C ASP A 124 2.04 -8.41 -21.12
N SER A 125 2.42 -8.65 -19.86
CA SER A 125 3.60 -8.06 -19.25
C SER A 125 4.90 -8.69 -19.76
N ALA A 126 5.91 -7.86 -20.02
CA ALA A 126 7.28 -8.31 -20.26
C ALA A 126 8.06 -8.61 -18.96
N TYR A 127 7.45 -8.34 -17.79
CA TYR A 127 8.07 -8.42 -16.48
C TYR A 127 7.36 -9.46 -15.60
N THR A 128 8.08 -9.97 -14.61
CA THR A 128 7.54 -10.84 -13.58
C THR A 128 7.19 -10.04 -12.33
N ALA A 129 6.19 -10.50 -11.58
CA ALA A 129 5.91 -9.94 -10.26
C ALA A 129 7.17 -10.01 -9.37
N PRO A 130 7.51 -8.94 -8.63
CA PRO A 130 8.61 -8.99 -7.69
C PRO A 130 8.25 -9.88 -6.49
N SER A 131 9.19 -10.69 -6.03
CA SER A 131 9.05 -11.47 -4.80
C SER A 131 9.31 -10.64 -3.54
N GLU A 132 10.04 -9.53 -3.66
CA GLU A 132 10.43 -8.66 -2.57
C GLU A 132 10.21 -7.18 -2.91
N VAL A 133 9.97 -6.35 -1.88
CA VAL A 133 9.77 -4.91 -2.04
C VAL A 133 10.42 -4.13 -0.91
N ARG A 134 10.81 -2.88 -1.20
CA ARG A 134 11.32 -1.95 -0.19
C ARG A 134 10.17 -1.32 0.58
N VAL A 135 10.24 -1.36 1.90
CA VAL A 135 9.25 -0.79 2.82
C VAL A 135 9.92 0.05 3.89
N ALA A 136 9.21 1.06 4.41
CA ALA A 136 9.61 1.81 5.59
C ALA A 136 8.93 1.20 6.83
N ILE A 137 9.73 0.72 7.80
CA ILE A 137 9.21 0.04 8.98
C ILE A 137 9.04 1.06 10.12
N ALA A 138 7.80 1.40 10.43
CA ALA A 138 7.46 2.25 11.55
C ALA A 138 7.58 1.46 12.87
N PRO A 139 8.09 2.06 13.96
CA PRO A 139 8.17 1.37 15.25
C PRO A 139 6.80 1.08 15.88
N SER A 140 5.78 1.85 15.50
CA SER A 140 4.39 1.67 15.93
C SER A 140 3.42 2.34 14.95
N GLU A 141 2.14 1.95 15.01
CA GLU A 141 1.06 2.63 14.26
C GLU A 141 1.03 4.13 14.58
N ALA A 142 1.07 4.49 15.87
CA ALA A 142 1.07 5.89 16.33
C ALA A 142 2.22 6.74 15.77
N GLU A 143 3.38 6.13 15.48
CA GLU A 143 4.48 6.87 14.83
C GLU A 143 4.28 7.00 13.32
N ALA A 144 3.60 6.03 12.68
CA ALA A 144 3.25 6.07 11.27
C ALA A 144 2.12 7.05 10.96
N ASP A 145 1.12 7.17 11.84
CA ASP A 145 -0.13 7.92 11.60
C ASP A 145 0.08 9.31 10.99
N PRO A 146 0.99 10.18 11.50
CA PRO A 146 1.17 11.50 10.92
C PRO A 146 1.65 11.47 9.47
N TRP A 147 2.37 10.43 9.06
CA TRP A 147 2.85 10.26 7.68
C TRP A 147 1.78 9.70 6.77
N VAL A 148 0.98 8.75 7.27
CA VAL A 148 -0.18 8.20 6.54
C VAL A 148 -1.20 9.30 6.29
N GLU A 149 -1.55 10.07 7.32
CA GLU A 149 -2.48 11.20 7.22
C GLU A 149 -2.01 12.26 6.24
N ARG A 150 -0.73 12.69 6.30
CA ARG A 150 -0.20 13.71 5.38
C ARG A 150 -0.25 13.29 3.92
N LYS A 151 -0.06 12.00 3.62
CA LYS A 151 -0.20 11.47 2.26
C LYS A 151 -1.64 11.54 1.76
N HIS A 152 -2.63 11.42 2.64
CA HIS A 152 -4.04 11.47 2.27
C HIS A 152 -4.65 12.88 2.36
N ALA A 153 -4.05 13.78 3.12
CA ALA A 153 -4.60 15.11 3.45
C ALA A 153 -4.35 16.23 2.41
N GLY A 154 -4.06 15.90 1.14
CA GLY A 154 -4.06 16.85 0.02
C GLY A 154 -3.39 18.20 0.30
N GLY A 155 -2.08 18.19 0.54
CA GLY A 155 -1.28 19.41 0.75
C GLY A 155 -1.05 19.83 2.20
N ALA A 156 -1.92 19.49 3.16
CA ALA A 156 -1.72 19.71 4.60
C ALA A 156 -0.98 21.01 5.01
N GLY A 157 -1.35 22.16 4.41
CA GLY A 157 -0.71 23.46 4.69
C GLY A 157 0.78 23.56 4.34
N GLY A 158 1.29 22.71 3.45
CA GLY A 158 2.70 22.58 3.06
C GLY A 158 3.42 21.35 3.61
N ALA A 159 2.77 20.56 4.48
CA ALA A 159 3.34 19.33 5.03
C ALA A 159 3.05 18.07 4.19
N GLY A 160 2.12 18.16 3.24
CA GLY A 160 1.75 17.08 2.32
C GLY A 160 1.98 17.50 0.86
N THR A 161 1.97 16.52 -0.04
CA THR A 161 2.11 16.79 -1.47
C THR A 161 0.81 17.39 -2.02
N VAL A 162 0.91 18.48 -2.80
CA VAL A 162 -0.21 19.04 -3.57
C VAL A 162 -0.13 18.61 -5.02
N GLU A 163 -1.27 18.43 -5.66
CA GLU A 163 -1.32 18.31 -7.12
C GLU A 163 -0.84 19.63 -7.73
N TRP A 164 0.13 19.55 -8.64
CA TRP A 164 0.56 20.73 -9.37
C TRP A 164 -0.62 21.20 -10.24
N GLY A 165 -1.10 22.43 -10.00
CA GLY A 165 -2.14 23.02 -10.82
C GLY A 165 -1.71 23.00 -12.29
N ARG A 166 -2.48 22.29 -13.13
CA ARG A 166 -2.40 22.48 -14.58
C ARG A 166 -2.77 23.94 -14.86
N ARG A 167 -1.85 24.70 -15.45
CA ARG A 167 -2.22 25.92 -16.17
C ARG A 167 -2.99 25.55 -17.42
#